data_AF-A0A1M7E8A9-F1
#
_entry.id   AF-A0A1M7E8A9-F1
#
_cell.length_a   1.000
_cell.length_b   1.000
_cell.length_c   1.000
_cell.angle_alpha   90.00
_cell.angle_beta   90.00
_cell.angle_gamma   90.00
#
_symmetry.space_group_name_H-M   'P 1'
#
loop_
_entity.id
_entity.type
_entity.pdbx_description
1 polymer ?
#
loop_
_entity_poly.entity_id
_entity_poly.type
_entity_poly.pdbx_seq_one_letter_code
_entity_poly.pdbx_strand_id
1 'polypeptide(L)'
;MAKNPIGFGRTTADPDPNGTGDGWRLHSGDAEEKSEQQREKPPRLPKAEPVYVGTIEGLEILGAYGLSPLAPLSNLEQQLLQVVAGLERKLDQYSEAS
;
A
#
# COMPACT_ATOMS: atom_id res chain seq x y z
N MET A 1 -0.05 -23.53 -27.48
CA MET A 1 1.39 -23.21 -27.64
C MET A 1 1.45 -21.75 -28.10
N ALA A 2 2.18 -20.79 -27.54
CA ALA A 2 3.16 -20.73 -26.46
C ALA A 2 3.08 -19.31 -25.82
N LYS A 3 3.48 -19.21 -24.55
CA LYS A 3 3.64 -17.96 -23.77
C LYS A 3 4.78 -17.09 -24.33
N ASN A 4 4.64 -15.76 -24.23
CA ASN A 4 5.68 -14.79 -23.86
C ASN A 4 5.07 -13.37 -23.62
N PRO A 5 5.70 -12.49 -22.81
CA PRO A 5 5.14 -12.12 -21.51
C PRO A 5 4.76 -10.62 -21.36
N ILE A 6 4.05 -10.33 -20.27
CA ILE A 6 3.74 -8.97 -19.81
C ILE A 6 5.03 -8.32 -19.30
N GLY A 7 5.36 -7.18 -19.93
CA GLY A 7 6.28 -6.16 -19.44
C GLY A 7 7.74 -6.39 -19.84
N PHE A 8 8.20 -5.71 -20.88
CA PHE A 8 9.51 -5.03 -20.96
C PHE A 8 9.58 -4.29 -22.29
N GLY A 9 9.38 -2.98 -22.21
CA GLY A 9 9.44 -2.07 -23.35
C GLY A 9 9.03 -0.66 -22.92
N ARG A 10 9.75 -0.10 -21.92
CA ARG A 10 9.75 1.35 -21.73
C ARG A 10 10.22 1.97 -23.04
N THR A 11 9.40 2.84 -23.63
CA THR A 11 9.86 4.17 -24.05
C THR A 11 8.66 5.04 -24.36
N THR A 12 8.50 6.06 -23.51
CA THR A 12 7.99 7.38 -23.86
C THR A 12 8.39 7.79 -25.29
N ALA A 13 7.42 8.03 -26.15
CA ALA A 13 7.52 9.02 -27.22
C ALA A 13 6.53 10.12 -26.80
N ASP A 14 6.94 11.10 -26.01
CA ASP A 14 7.66 12.31 -26.42
C ASP A 14 6.96 13.02 -27.59
N PRO A 15 6.30 14.18 -27.39
CA PRO A 15 5.73 14.95 -28.47
C PRO A 15 6.84 15.80 -29.12
N ASP A 16 7.69 15.17 -29.95
CA ASP A 16 8.62 15.89 -30.81
C ASP A 16 7.90 16.30 -32.11
N PRO A 17 7.90 17.59 -32.51
CA PRO A 17 7.41 18.05 -33.82
C PRO A 17 8.19 17.47 -35.03
N ASN A 18 9.29 16.74 -34.81
CA ASN A 18 9.94 15.92 -35.83
C ASN A 18 9.36 14.49 -35.87
N GLY A 19 8.14 14.37 -36.40
CA GLY A 19 7.43 13.14 -36.78
C GLY A 19 7.96 11.77 -36.29
N THR A 20 7.36 11.25 -35.22
CA THR A 20 7.24 9.79 -34.96
C THR A 20 6.01 9.46 -34.09
N GLY A 21 4.95 8.94 -34.73
CA GLY A 21 4.17 7.81 -34.20
C GLY A 21 2.99 8.07 -33.24
N ASP A 22 1.80 8.08 -33.82
CA ASP A 22 0.47 7.60 -33.38
C ASP A 22 0.29 6.93 -32.00
N GLY A 23 -0.88 7.16 -31.39
CA GLY A 23 -1.37 6.17 -30.42
C GLY A 23 -2.70 6.34 -29.70
N TRP A 24 -3.37 7.49 -29.66
CA TRP A 24 -4.63 7.60 -28.90
C TRP A 24 -5.67 8.48 -29.58
N ARG A 25 -6.24 7.96 -30.67
CA ARG A 25 -7.55 8.42 -31.13
C ARG A 25 -8.47 7.25 -31.41
N LEU A 26 -9.70 7.42 -30.90
CA LEU A 26 -10.95 6.72 -31.15
C LEU A 26 -11.21 5.43 -30.33
N HIS A 27 -12.12 5.56 -29.36
CA HIS A 27 -13.50 5.13 -29.62
C HIS A 27 -14.50 6.03 -28.89
N SER A 28 -15.21 6.85 -29.67
CA SER A 28 -16.53 7.36 -29.33
C SER A 28 -17.51 6.18 -29.35
N GLY A 29 -18.22 5.97 -28.26
CA GLY A 29 -19.33 5.03 -28.16
C GLY A 29 -20.17 5.42 -26.96
N ASP A 30 -21.35 5.98 -27.23
CA ASP A 30 -22.38 6.27 -26.25
C ASP A 30 -22.67 5.01 -25.41
N ALA A 31 -22.30 5.07 -24.14
CA ALA A 31 -22.76 4.14 -23.12
C ALA A 31 -23.05 4.97 -21.88
N GLU A 32 -24.32 5.36 -21.78
CA GLU A 32 -25.09 5.68 -20.58
C GLU A 32 -24.36 6.48 -19.49
N GLU A 33 -24.89 7.68 -19.24
CA GLU A 33 -24.79 8.40 -17.99
C GLU A 33 -25.11 7.49 -16.79
N LYS A 34 -24.10 6.76 -16.31
CA LYS A 34 -23.97 6.46 -14.91
C LYS A 34 -23.06 7.51 -14.33
N SER A 35 -23.67 8.66 -14.03
CA SER A 35 -23.24 9.49 -12.92
C SER A 35 -23.39 8.67 -11.65
N GLU A 36 -22.54 7.66 -11.47
CA GLU A 36 -22.24 7.11 -10.16
C GLU A 36 -21.62 8.26 -9.39
N GLN A 37 -22.49 8.99 -8.68
CA GLN A 37 -22.08 9.82 -7.57
C GLN A 37 -21.07 9.00 -6.78
N GLN A 38 -19.80 9.38 -6.88
CA GLN A 38 -18.68 8.80 -6.19
C GLN A 38 -18.99 8.98 -4.71
N ARG A 39 -19.72 8.01 -4.13
CA ARG A 39 -20.05 8.00 -2.71
C ARG A 39 -18.71 8.02 -2.01
N GLU A 40 -18.36 9.15 -1.40
CA GLU A 40 -17.14 9.28 -0.63
C GLU A 40 -17.16 8.15 0.40
N LYS A 41 -16.27 7.17 0.20
CA LYS A 41 -16.17 6.06 1.12
C LYS A 41 -15.79 6.67 2.47
N PRO A 42 -16.49 6.32 3.56
CA PRO A 42 -16.15 6.88 4.86
C PRO A 42 -14.67 6.61 5.17
N PRO A 43 -13.99 7.53 5.86
CA PRO A 43 -12.58 7.38 6.18
C PRO A 43 -12.34 6.04 6.88
N ARG A 44 -11.29 5.33 6.46
CA ARG A 44 -10.96 4.03 7.02
C ARG A 44 -10.53 4.22 8.47
N LEU A 45 -11.27 3.61 9.39
CA LEU A 45 -10.89 3.53 10.79
C LEU A 45 -9.89 2.37 11.00
N PRO A 46 -8.94 2.52 11.94
CA PRO A 46 -8.01 1.46 12.29
C PRO A 46 -8.76 0.30 12.94
N LYS A 47 -8.36 -0.93 12.62
CA LYS A 47 -8.98 -2.13 13.20
C LYS A 47 -8.56 -2.36 14.64
N ALA A 48 -7.39 -1.88 15.04
CA ALA A 48 -6.87 -1.88 16.40
C ALA A 48 -6.26 -0.50 16.66
N GLU A 49 -6.35 -0.02 17.89
CA GLU A 49 -5.70 1.22 18.28
C GLU A 49 -4.18 1.01 18.36
N PRO A 50 -3.37 1.94 17.84
CA PRO A 50 -1.92 1.89 18.04
C PRO A 50 -1.59 1.96 19.54
N VAL A 51 -0.59 1.19 19.96
CA VAL A 51 -0.11 1.18 21.35
C VAL A 51 1.28 1.78 21.38
N TYR A 52 1.54 2.67 22.33
CA TYR A 52 2.88 3.21 22.51
C TYR A 52 3.86 2.08 22.86
N VAL A 53 4.95 1.98 22.10
CA VAL A 53 6.00 0.98 22.31
C VAL A 53 7.29 1.70 22.68
N GLY A 54 7.95 1.25 23.75
CA GLY A 54 9.28 1.73 24.11
C GLY A 54 10.36 1.17 23.17
N THR A 55 11.58 1.70 23.26
CA THR A 55 12.69 1.28 22.39
C THR A 55 13.02 -0.20 22.51
N ILE A 56 13.01 -0.77 23.73
CA ILE A 56 13.36 -2.19 23.95
C ILE A 56 12.29 -3.10 23.35
N GLU A 57 11.03 -2.88 23.72
CA GLU A 57 9.89 -3.65 23.21
C GLU A 57 9.76 -3.50 21.68
N GLY A 58 10.04 -2.31 21.12
CA GLY A 58 10.11 -2.12 19.67
C GLY A 58 11.20 -2.97 18.99
N LEU A 59 12.36 -3.14 19.62
CA LEU A 59 13.42 -4.04 19.12
C LEU A 59 13.03 -5.51 19.26
N GLU A 60 12.29 -5.90 20.30
CA GLU A 60 11.77 -7.25 20.46
C GLU A 60 10.77 -7.60 19.36
N ILE A 61 9.83 -6.68 19.06
CA ILE A 61 8.91 -6.82 17.92
C ILE A 61 9.70 -6.99 16.63
N LEU A 62 10.65 -6.10 16.33
CA LEU A 62 11.48 -6.23 15.13
C LEU A 62 12.22 -7.58 15.09
N GLY A 63 12.77 -8.02 16.21
CA GLY A 63 13.43 -9.31 16.35
C GLY A 63 12.51 -10.50 16.06
N ALA A 64 11.25 -10.46 16.53
CA ALA A 64 10.25 -11.50 16.26
C ALA A 64 9.96 -11.66 14.75
N TYR A 65 10.07 -10.57 13.99
CA TYR A 65 9.93 -10.57 12.52
C TYR A 65 11.26 -10.75 11.77
N GLY A 66 12.38 -11.00 12.46
CA GLY A 66 13.70 -11.14 11.84
C GLY A 66 14.26 -9.85 11.26
N LEU A 67 13.80 -8.70 11.75
CA LEU A 67 14.26 -7.38 11.33
C LEU A 67 15.33 -6.85 12.29
N SER A 68 16.43 -6.37 11.73
CA SER A 68 17.51 -5.74 12.50
C SER A 68 17.76 -4.34 11.95
N PRO A 69 17.42 -3.27 12.69
CA PRO A 69 17.61 -1.91 12.22
C PRO A 69 19.10 -1.59 12.19
N LEU A 70 19.60 -1.19 11.01
CA LEU A 70 21.00 -0.79 10.82
C LEU A 70 21.27 0.66 11.25
N ALA A 71 20.21 1.41 11.53
CA ALA A 71 20.23 2.80 11.96
C ALA A 71 19.10 3.04 12.97
N PRO A 72 19.12 4.15 13.73
CA PRO A 72 17.99 4.53 14.58
C PRO A 72 16.70 4.62 13.77
N LEU A 73 15.61 4.09 14.33
CA LEU A 73 14.31 4.10 13.68
C LEU A 73 13.82 5.53 13.47
N SER A 74 13.36 5.80 12.25
CA SER A 74 12.63 7.02 11.91
C SER A 74 11.31 7.10 12.68
N ASN A 75 10.76 8.32 12.78
CA ASN A 75 9.46 8.53 13.42
C ASN A 75 8.34 7.69 12.80
N LEU A 76 8.38 7.49 11.48
CA LEU A 76 7.40 6.66 10.79
C LEU A 76 7.53 5.18 11.18
N GLU A 77 8.75 4.66 11.25
CA GLU A 77 9.00 3.26 11.66
C GLU A 77 8.57 3.04 13.11
N GLN A 78 8.82 4.01 14.00
CA GLN A 78 8.32 3.96 15.37
C GLN A 78 6.79 3.94 15.43
N GLN A 79 6.11 4.78 14.64
CA GLN A 79 4.65 4.77 14.56
C GLN A 79 4.11 3.45 13.97
N LEU A 80 4.80 2.86 13.00
CA LEU A 80 4.43 1.56 12.45
C LEU A 80 4.57 0.45 13.49
N LEU A 81 5.63 0.47 14.31
CA LEU A 81 5.75 -0.47 15.43
C LEU A 81 4.61 -0.33 16.43
N GLN A 82 4.16 0.90 16.70
CA GLN A 82 2.98 1.13 17.56
C GLN A 82 1.70 0.52 16.97
N VAL A 83 1.54 0.58 15.66
CA VAL A 83 0.42 -0.07 14.96
C VAL A 83 0.53 -1.59 15.06
N VAL A 84 1.72 -2.16 14.86
CA VAL A 84 1.96 -3.62 14.97
C VAL A 84 1.67 -4.10 16.39
N ALA A 85 2.22 -3.44 17.41
CA ALA A 85 1.98 -3.76 18.82
C ALA A 85 0.49 -3.73 19.17
N GLY A 86 -0.24 -2.72 18.68
CA GLY A 86 -1.69 -2.63 18.88
C GLY A 86 -2.46 -3.78 18.22
N LEU A 87 -2.03 -4.24 17.04
CA LEU A 87 -2.63 -5.38 16.35
C LEU A 87 -2.35 -6.69 17.07
N GLU A 88 -1.11 -6.93 17.50
CA GLU A 88 -0.72 -8.14 18.25
C GLU A 88 -1.50 -8.25 19.55
N ARG A 89 -1.54 -7.18 20.34
CA ARG A 89 -2.33 -7.12 21.58
C ARG A 89 -3.80 -7.44 21.34
N LYS A 90 -4.37 -6.96 20.24
CA LYS A 90 -5.76 -7.23 19.89
C LYS A 90 -5.97 -8.70 19.49
N LEU A 91 -5.01 -9.32 18.81
CA LEU A 91 -5.06 -10.74 18.47
C LEU A 91 -4.96 -11.62 19.71
N ASP A 92 -4.09 -11.27 20.67
CA ASP A 92 -3.95 -12.01 21.92
C ASP A 92 -5.26 -12.02 22.72
N GLN A 93 -5.95 -10.88 22.80
CA GLN A 93 -7.27 -10.79 23.43
C GLN A 93 -8.31 -11.72 22.80
N TYR A 94 -8.27 -11.90 21.47
CA TYR A 94 -9.17 -12.84 20.80
C TYR A 94 -8.76 -14.30 21.06
N SER A 95 -7.47 -14.57 21.21
CA SER A 95 -6.95 -15.91 21.49
C SER A 95 -7.28 -16.39 22.90
N GLU A 96 -7.28 -15.50 23.89
CA GLU A 96 -7.61 -15.82 25.30
C GLU A 96 -9.12 -15.97 25.55
N ALA A 97 -9.95 -15.39 24.68
CA ALA A 97 -11.40 -15.45 24.77
C ALA A 97 -12.02 -16.68 24.06
N SER A 98 -11.21 -17.52 23.43
CA SER A 98 -11.62 -18.73 22.68
C SER A 98 -11.30 -20.00 23.44
#